data_AF-A0A0G1ZJG0-F1
#
_entry.id   AF-A0A0G1ZJG0-F1
#
_cell.length_a   1.000
_cell.length_b   1.000
_cell.length_c   1.000
_cell.angle_alpha   90.00
_cell.angle_beta   90.00
_cell.angle_gamma   90.00
#
_symmetry.space_group_name_H-M   'P 1'
#
loop_
_entity.id
_entity.type
_entity.pdbx_description
1 polymer ?
#
loop_
_entity_poly.entity_id
_entity_poly.type
_entity_poly.pdbx_seq_one_letter_code
_entity_poly.pdbx_strand_id
1 'polypeptide(L)' 'MRLLLTCAGIASSLFAPAWVTLLFMGALALRYPAWEVLLIGILMDYLWMPDVLYSLPLFTITAFILVWGFEPLRKEFLLS' A
#
# COMPACT_ATOMS: atom_id res chain seq x y z
N MET A 1 -11.81 10.53 -5.10
CA MET A 1 -11.60 9.70 -3.88
C MET A 1 -10.29 8.91 -3.93
N ARG A 2 -9.90 8.26 -5.05
CA ARG A 2 -8.59 7.58 -5.18
C ARG A 2 -7.40 8.46 -4.77
N LEU A 3 -7.29 9.66 -5.37
CA LEU A 3 -6.23 10.64 -5.06
C LEU A 3 -6.13 11.02 -3.58
N LEU A 4 -7.25 11.21 -2.89
CA LEU A 4 -7.26 11.54 -1.46
C LEU A 4 -6.66 10.42 -0.61
N LEU A 5 -6.98 9.17 -0.93
CA LEU A 5 -6.44 8.00 -0.23
C LEU A 5 -4.96 7.79 -0.54
N THR A 6 -4.53 8.05 -1.78
CA THR A 6 -3.09 8.04 -2.14
C THR A 6 -2.33 9.13 -1.38
N CYS A 7 -2.84 10.36 -1.36
CA CYS A 7 -2.24 11.46 -0.59
C CYS A 7 -2.23 11.15 0.91
N ALA A 8 -3.29 10.55 1.45
CA ALA A 8 -3.35 10.12 2.86
C ALA A 8 -2.34 9.00 3.14
N GLY A 9 -2.14 8.05 2.22
CA GLY A 9 -1.12 7.01 2.30
C GLY A 9 0.31 7.60 2.33
N ILE A 10 0.60 8.56 1.45
CA ILE A 10 1.90 9.25 1.43
C ILE A 10 2.10 10.13 2.67
N ALA A 11 1.07 10.85 3.11
CA ALA A 11 1.14 11.66 4.33
C ALA A 11 1.36 10.78 5.57
N SER A 12 0.64 9.65 5.66
CA SER A 12 0.80 8.71 6.77
C SER A 12 2.17 8.04 6.77
N SER A 13 2.80 7.76 5.62
CA SER A 13 4.17 7.23 5.62
C SER A 13 5.22 8.17 6.20
N LEU A 14 4.96 9.48 6.16
CA LEU A 14 5.87 10.51 6.67
C LEU A 14 5.57 10.91 8.13
N PHE A 15 4.29 11.00 8.51
CA PHE A 15 3.88 11.57 9.80
C PHE A 15 3.30 10.55 10.78
N ALA A 16 2.94 9.35 10.32
CA ALA A 16 2.27 8.35 11.14
C ALA A 16 3.11 7.06 11.28
N PRO A 17 2.81 6.23 12.29
CA PRO A 17 3.44 4.93 12.42
C PRO A 17 3.17 4.02 11.21
N ALA A 18 4.10 3.10 10.91
CA ALA A 18 4.02 2.23 9.73
C ALA A 18 2.71 1.42 9.60
N TRP A 19 2.09 1.04 10.72
CA TRP A 19 0.82 0.32 10.73
C TRP A 19 -0.37 1.16 10.22
N VAL A 20 -0.34 2.48 10.42
CA VAL A 20 -1.39 3.38 9.92
C VAL A 20 -1.36 3.43 8.40
N THR A 21 -0.17 3.50 7.81
CA THR A 21 0.00 3.53 6.35
C THR A 21 -0.41 2.21 5.72
N LEU A 22 -0.12 1.07 6.36
CA LEU A 22 -0.60 -0.24 5.90
C LEU A 22 -2.13 -0.29 5.84
N LEU A 23 -2.83 0.34 6.79
CA LEU A 23 -4.28 0.41 6.80
C LEU A 23 -4.81 1.22 5.61
N PHE A 24 -4.18 2.36 5.28
CA PHE A 24 -4.52 3.14 4.09
C PHE A 24 -4.20 2.41 2.79
N MET A 25 -3.06 1.70 2.72
CA MET A 25 -2.70 0.83 1.59
C MET A 25 -3.74 -0.26 1.38
N GLY A 26 -4.19 -0.93 2.46
CA GLY A 26 -5.24 -1.94 2.40
C GLY A 26 -6.58 -1.37 1.92
N ALA A 27 -7.00 -0.22 2.48
CA ALA A 27 -8.22 0.46 2.05
C ALA A 27 -8.18 0.90 0.57
N LEU A 28 -7.02 1.37 0.11
CA LEU A 28 -6.81 1.74 -1.29
C LEU A 28 -6.87 0.51 -2.20
N ALA A 29 -6.17 -0.58 -1.82
CA ALA A 29 -6.12 -1.84 -2.56
C ALA A 29 -7.47 -2.57 -2.61
N LEU A 30 -8.32 -2.42 -1.58
CA LEU A 30 -9.66 -3.00 -1.56
C LEU A 30 -10.63 -2.26 -2.47
N ARG A 31 -10.55 -0.92 -2.53
CA ARG A 31 -11.54 -0.12 -3.25
C ARG A 31 -11.17 0.16 -4.71
N TYR A 32 -9.88 0.20 -5.02
CA TYR A 32 -9.39 0.58 -6.35
C TYR A 32 -8.27 -0.35 -6.83
N PRO A 33 -8.15 -0.58 -8.16
CA PRO A 33 -6.95 -1.17 -8.77
C PRO A 33 -5.79 -0.17 -8.70
N ALA A 34 -5.29 0.04 -7.50
CA ALA A 34 -4.34 1.10 -7.22
C ALA A 34 -2.92 0.56 -7.23
N TRP A 35 -2.24 0.72 -8.36
CA TRP A 35 -0.79 0.53 -8.46
C TRP A 35 -0.03 1.52 -7.56
N GLU A 36 -0.68 2.61 -7.13
CA GLU A 36 -0.16 3.57 -6.16
C GLU A 36 0.23 2.90 -4.82
N VAL A 37 -0.38 1.77 -4.46
CA VAL A 37 -0.01 1.00 -3.26
C VAL A 37 1.43 0.50 -3.33
N LEU A 38 1.92 0.09 -4.51
CA LEU A 38 3.31 -0.32 -4.69
C LEU A 38 4.28 0.84 -4.46
N LEU A 39 3.91 2.04 -4.93
CA LEU A 39 4.73 3.22 -4.77
C LEU A 39 4.84 3.63 -3.29
N ILE A 40 3.74 3.51 -2.54
CA ILE A 40 3.73 3.71 -1.08
C ILE A 40 4.54 2.62 -0.36
N GLY A 41 4.46 1.35 -0.81
CA GLY A 41 5.24 0.24 -0.26
C GLY A 41 6.75 0.45 -0.42
N ILE A 42 7.19 0.85 -1.62
CA ILE A 42 8.59 1.19 -1.89
C ILE A 42 9.05 2.39 -1.05
N LEU A 43 8.22 3.44 -0.98
CA LEU A 43 8.49 4.60 -0.14
C LEU A 43 8.64 4.21 1.34
N MET A 44 7.81 3.27 1.80
CA MET A 44 7.86 2.77 3.16
C MET A 44 9.12 1.96 3.46
N ASP A 45 9.50 1.04 2.57
CA ASP A 45 10.76 0.31 2.72
C ASP A 45 11.93 1.31 2.73
N TYR A 46 11.93 2.32 1.88
CA TYR A 46 12.99 3.33 1.87
C TYR A 46 13.06 4.16 3.17
N LEU A 47 11.90 4.58 3.71
CA LEU A 47 11.83 5.45 4.90
C LEU A 47 12.07 4.69 6.21
N TRP A 48 11.51 3.49 6.34
CA TRP A 48 11.47 2.74 7.60
C TRP A 48 12.46 1.57 7.63
N MET A 49 12.89 1.07 6.47
CA MET A 49 13.83 -0.04 6.33
C MET A 49 14.94 0.31 5.32
N PRO A 50 15.75 1.35 5.59
CA PRO A 50 16.73 1.89 4.63
C PRO A 50 17.83 0.88 4.24
N ASP A 51 17.91 -0.25 4.92
CA ASP A 51 18.87 -1.33 4.68
C ASP A 51 18.44 -2.23 3.51
N VAL A 52 18.13 -1.60 2.37
CA VAL A 52 17.53 -2.19 1.15
C VAL A 52 18.32 -3.38 0.59
N LEU A 53 19.61 -3.50 0.95
CA LEU A 53 20.50 -4.57 0.48
C LEU A 53 20.49 -5.82 1.38
N TYR A 54 20.18 -5.69 2.67
CA TYR A 54 20.22 -6.79 3.64
C TYR A 54 18.87 -7.13 4.25
N SER A 55 17.91 -6.22 4.16
CA SER A 55 16.55 -6.39 4.65
C SER A 55 15.60 -6.68 3.49
N LEU A 56 14.75 -7.69 3.66
CA LEU A 56 13.66 -7.96 2.72
C LEU A 56 12.73 -6.73 2.67
N PRO A 57 12.28 -6.28 1.48
CA PRO A 57 11.38 -5.14 1.34
C PRO A 57 9.95 -5.54 1.74
N LEU A 58 9.72 -5.66 3.05
CA LEU A 58 8.50 -6.21 3.63
C LEU A 58 7.26 -5.40 3.22
N PHE A 59 7.37 -4.08 3.14
CA PHE A 59 6.23 -3.22 2.79
C PHE A 59 5.90 -3.32 1.30
N THR A 60 6.90 -3.44 0.43
CA THR A 60 6.72 -3.69 -0.99
C THR A 60 6.12 -5.08 -1.22
N ILE A 61 6.61 -6.12 -0.55
CA ILE A 61 6.01 -7.46 -0.62
C ILE A 61 4.55 -7.43 -0.18
N THR A 62 4.26 -6.74 0.92
CA THR A 62 2.88 -6.56 1.39
C THR A 62 2.03 -5.80 0.37
N ALA A 63 2.59 -4.78 -0.29
CA ALA A 63 1.92 -4.07 -1.37
C ALA A 63 1.58 -4.98 -2.56
N PHE A 64 2.49 -5.88 -2.95
CA PHE A 64 2.22 -6.91 -3.96
C PHE A 64 1.07 -7.82 -3.53
N ILE A 65 1.09 -8.33 -2.30
CA ILE A 65 0.02 -9.17 -1.76
C ILE A 65 -1.32 -8.42 -1.76
N LEU A 66 -1.34 -7.14 -1.39
CA LEU A 66 -2.55 -6.33 -1.38
C LEU A 66 -3.09 -6.08 -2.79
N VAL A 67 -2.23 -5.69 -3.74
CA VAL A 67 -2.65 -5.36 -5.10
C VAL A 67 -3.25 -6.57 -5.81
N TRP A 68 -2.54 -7.70 -5.79
CA TRP A 68 -2.96 -8.91 -6.50
C TRP A 68 -3.88 -9.80 -5.67
N GLY A 69 -3.67 -9.92 -4.36
CA GLY A 69 -4.53 -10.72 -3.48
C GLY A 69 -5.94 -10.15 -3.33
N PHE A 70 -6.10 -8.83 -3.39
CA PHE A 70 -7.43 -8.21 -3.42
C PHE A 70 -8.00 -8.00 -4.83
N GLU A 71 -7.24 -8.32 -5.88
CA GLU A 71 -7.77 -8.30 -7.25
C GLU A 71 -8.99 -9.23 -7.46
N PRO A 72 -9.01 -10.51 -7.01
CA PRO A 72 -10.21 -11.34 -7.11
C PRO A 72 -11.37 -10.80 -6.28
N LEU A 73 -11.11 -10.37 -5.03
CA LEU A 73 -12.11 -9.78 -4.15
C LEU A 73 -12.76 -8.53 -4.75
N ARG A 74 -11.96 -7.67 -5.43
CA ARG A 74 -12.50 -6.50 -6.14
C ARG A 74 -13.40 -6.91 -7.30
N LYS A 75 -13.04 -7.95 -8.04
CA LYS A 75 -13.85 -8.43 -9.17
C LYS A 75 -15.16 -9.06 -8.70
N GLU A 76 -15.18 -9.72 -7.54
CA GLU A 76 -16.40 -10.31 -6.99
C GLU A 76 -17.32 -9.28 -6.31
N PHE A 77 -16.77 -8.34 -5.51
CA PHE A 77 -17.58 -7.43 -4.69
C PHE A 77 -17.91 -6.07 -5.35
N LEU A 78 -17.14 -5.60 -6.34
CA LEU A 78 -17.33 -4.26 -6.94
C LEU A 78 -17.84 -4.28 -8.38
N LEU A 79 -17.98 -5.45 -9.01
CA LEU A 79 -18.59 -5.62 -10.34
C LEU A 79 -19.97 -6.32 -10.29
N SER A 80 -20.60 -6.38 -9.13
CA SER A 80 -22.02 -6.76 -8.99
C SER A 80 -22.96 -5.57 -9.21
#